data_AF-A0A3A4JYP6-F1
#
_entry.id   AF-A0A3A4JYP6-F1
#
_cell.length_a   1.000
_cell.length_b   1.000
_cell.length_c   1.000
_cell.angle_alpha   90.00
_cell.angle_beta   90.00
_cell.angle_gamma   90.00
#
_symmetry.space_group_name_H-M   'P 1'
#
loop_
_entity.id
_entity.type
_entity.pdbx_description
1 polymer ?
#
loop_
_entity_poly.entity_id
_entity_poly.type
_entity_poly.pdbx_seq_one_letter_code
_entity_poly.pdbx_strand_id
1 'polypeptide(L)'
;MIKQFVPQKTCLACQGCCRFAQAKSVWSVRLLKEEKKSLCLSTYNLPLIFASTQQQYMCVFFMPCKNKCLKYAQRPFECQLYPFLLNRCGTKVVLVVDTHCPFVQKTMHGKKFSAYAAYLAKLLRTKRYLAIFKDNIHIAGRYPGVVNLKELFSFT
;
A
#
# COMPACT_ATOMS: atom_id res chain seq x y z
N MET A 1 -1.25 12.86 8.43
CA MET A 1 -1.89 12.15 7.30
C MET A 1 -1.00 12.32 6.08
N ILE A 2 -0.79 11.27 5.29
CA ILE A 2 0.03 11.35 4.07
C ILE A 2 -0.82 12.02 2.97
N LYS A 3 -0.23 12.94 2.19
CA LYS A 3 -0.94 13.56 1.05
C LYS A 3 -1.30 12.48 0.04
N GLN A 4 -2.49 12.48 -0.55
CA GLN A 4 -2.85 11.44 -1.52
C GLN A 4 -2.17 11.69 -2.88
N PHE A 5 -1.45 10.70 -3.43
CA PHE A 5 -0.86 10.80 -4.77
C PHE A 5 -1.86 10.50 -5.89
N VAL A 6 -2.51 9.33 -5.80
CA VAL A 6 -3.47 8.85 -6.81
C VAL A 6 -4.86 9.38 -6.44
N PRO A 7 -5.53 10.15 -7.32
CA PRO A 7 -6.90 10.59 -7.06
C PRO A 7 -7.84 9.41 -6.79
N GLN A 8 -8.80 9.58 -5.87
CA GLN A 8 -9.74 8.52 -5.52
C GLN A 8 -10.50 7.95 -6.71
N LYS A 9 -10.99 8.83 -7.60
CA LYS A 9 -11.68 8.42 -8.83
C LYS A 9 -10.80 7.51 -9.69
N THR A 10 -9.51 7.82 -9.82
CA THR A 10 -8.55 7.00 -10.57
C THR A 10 -8.29 5.66 -9.88
N CYS A 11 -8.09 5.67 -8.56
CA CYS A 11 -7.84 4.46 -7.78
C CYS A 11 -8.99 3.45 -7.89
N LEU A 12 -10.25 3.91 -7.75
CA LEU A 12 -11.42 3.04 -7.82
C LEU A 12 -11.71 2.56 -9.26
N ALA A 13 -11.42 3.38 -10.27
CA ALA A 13 -11.60 2.99 -11.68
C ALA A 13 -10.60 1.92 -12.15
N CYS A 14 -9.41 1.85 -11.54
CA CYS A 14 -8.33 0.95 -11.97
C CYS A 14 -8.70 -0.54 -11.84
N GLN A 15 -9.57 -0.88 -10.89
CA GLN A 15 -9.90 -2.27 -10.53
C GLN A 15 -8.70 -3.18 -10.17
N GLY A 16 -7.48 -2.65 -10.01
CA GLY A 16 -6.31 -3.45 -9.60
C GLY A 16 -6.32 -3.71 -8.10
N CYS A 17 -6.14 -2.66 -7.30
CA CYS A 17 -6.05 -2.78 -5.85
C CYS A 17 -7.36 -3.27 -5.23
N CYS A 18 -7.24 -3.93 -4.08
CA CYS A 18 -8.33 -4.57 -3.33
C CYS A 18 -8.88 -5.87 -3.95
N ARG A 19 -8.31 -6.34 -5.06
CA ARG A 19 -8.65 -7.58 -5.75
C ARG A 19 -7.41 -8.45 -5.87
N PHE A 20 -7.55 -9.74 -5.60
CA PHE A 20 -6.42 -10.65 -5.43
C PHE A 20 -6.75 -12.03 -5.97
N ALA A 21 -5.78 -12.68 -6.62
CA ALA A 21 -5.93 -14.03 -7.14
C ALA A 21 -5.95 -15.11 -6.05
N GLN A 22 -5.39 -14.82 -4.86
CA GLN A 22 -5.18 -15.81 -3.79
C GLN A 22 -5.53 -15.22 -2.41
N ALA A 23 -5.99 -16.08 -1.50
CA ALA A 23 -6.33 -15.71 -0.12
C ALA A 23 -5.15 -15.12 0.66
N LYS A 24 -3.93 -15.60 0.38
CA LYS A 24 -2.68 -15.15 0.98
C LYS A 24 -1.84 -14.46 -0.10
N SER A 25 -2.13 -13.18 -0.35
CA SER A 25 -1.37 -12.39 -1.32
C SER A 25 -0.24 -11.63 -0.65
N VAL A 26 0.95 -11.62 -1.25
CA VAL A 26 2.06 -10.73 -0.85
C VAL A 26 1.73 -9.25 -1.01
N TRP A 27 0.70 -8.94 -1.82
CA TRP A 27 0.15 -7.60 -2.05
C TRP A 27 -0.99 -7.24 -1.09
N SER A 28 -1.38 -8.17 -0.20
CA SER A 28 -2.35 -7.84 0.84
C SER A 28 -1.76 -6.78 1.79
N VAL A 29 -2.61 -5.86 2.20
CA VAL A 29 -2.23 -4.70 3.02
C VAL A 29 -1.76 -5.18 4.38
N ARG A 30 -0.56 -4.78 4.80
CA ARG A 30 -0.09 -4.99 6.17
C ARG A 30 -0.47 -3.80 7.03
N LEU A 31 -1.02 -4.13 8.19
CA LEU A 31 -1.54 -3.20 9.18
C LEU A 31 -0.45 -2.87 10.19
N LEU A 32 -0.42 -1.61 10.63
CA LEU A 32 0.26 -1.24 11.86
C LEU A 32 -0.37 -1.96 13.06
N LYS A 33 0.36 -2.10 14.16
CA LYS A 33 -0.13 -2.68 15.42
C LYS A 33 -1.39 -1.97 15.91
N GLU A 34 -1.40 -0.64 15.81
CA GLU A 34 -2.52 0.22 16.21
C GLU A 34 -3.73 0.02 15.28
N GLU A 35 -3.50 -0.18 13.98
CA GLU A 35 -4.56 -0.46 12.99
C GLU A 35 -5.15 -1.85 13.18
N LYS A 36 -4.31 -2.85 13.41
CA LYS A 36 -4.75 -4.21 13.78
C LYS A 36 -5.63 -4.17 15.02
N LYS A 37 -5.20 -3.43 16.06
CA LYS A 37 -5.96 -3.28 17.31
C LYS A 37 -7.28 -2.56 17.09
N SER A 38 -7.30 -1.44 16.36
CA SER A 38 -8.52 -0.67 16.12
C SER A 38 -9.55 -1.40 15.25
N LEU A 39 -9.09 -2.31 14.40
CA LEU A 39 -9.93 -3.17 13.58
C LEU A 39 -10.31 -4.49 14.26
N CYS A 40 -9.87 -4.74 15.49
CA CYS A 40 -10.09 -5.98 16.24
C CYS A 40 -9.65 -7.25 15.46
N LEU A 41 -8.52 -7.17 14.76
CA LEU A 41 -8.00 -8.26 13.93
C LEU A 41 -6.93 -9.08 14.65
N SER A 42 -6.89 -10.38 14.40
CA SER A 42 -5.89 -11.30 14.96
C SER A 42 -4.57 -11.32 14.19
N THR A 43 -4.58 -10.93 12.91
CA THR A 43 -3.40 -10.95 12.02
C THR A 43 -2.98 -9.54 11.60
N TYR A 44 -1.74 -9.41 11.12
CA TYR A 44 -1.23 -8.14 10.57
C TYR A 44 -1.57 -7.93 9.11
N ASN A 45 -2.00 -8.96 8.38
CA ASN A 45 -2.49 -8.78 7.01
C ASN A 45 -3.98 -8.48 7.06
N LEU A 46 -4.41 -7.51 6.27
CA LEU A 46 -5.83 -7.20 6.15
C LEU A 46 -6.55 -8.41 5.52
N PRO A 47 -7.62 -8.94 6.16
CA PRO A 47 -8.30 -10.12 5.67
C PRO A 47 -8.86 -9.94 4.25
N LEU A 48 -8.76 -11.02 3.49
CA LEU A 48 -9.35 -11.14 2.17
C LEU A 48 -10.51 -12.14 2.22
N ILE A 49 -11.62 -11.80 1.57
CA ILE A 49 -12.83 -12.63 1.48
C ILE A 49 -12.99 -13.06 0.03
N PHE A 50 -13.32 -14.34 -0.20
CA PHE A 50 -13.61 -14.83 -1.54
C PHE A 50 -14.97 -14.31 -1.99
N ALA A 51 -14.99 -13.60 -3.13
CA ALA A 51 -16.20 -13.08 -3.75
C ALA A 51 -16.62 -14.01 -4.89
N SER A 52 -17.62 -14.85 -4.65
CA SER A 52 -18.05 -15.90 -5.59
C SER A 52 -18.49 -15.33 -6.95
N THR A 53 -19.22 -14.23 -6.98
CA THR A 53 -19.65 -13.60 -8.25
C THR A 53 -18.48 -13.18 -9.14
N GLN A 54 -17.35 -12.77 -8.56
CA GLN A 54 -16.18 -12.33 -9.32
C GLN A 54 -15.05 -13.36 -9.35
N GLN A 55 -15.25 -14.53 -8.75
CA GLN A 55 -14.29 -15.64 -8.71
C GLN A 55 -12.88 -15.21 -8.26
N GLN A 56 -12.79 -14.33 -7.26
CA GLN A 56 -11.52 -13.81 -6.75
C GLN A 56 -11.60 -13.39 -5.29
N TYR A 57 -10.44 -13.18 -4.66
CA TYR A 57 -10.36 -12.67 -3.30
C TYR A 57 -10.39 -11.15 -3.28
N MET A 58 -11.10 -10.56 -2.32
CA MET A 58 -11.23 -9.12 -2.20
C MET A 58 -10.95 -8.65 -0.78
N CYS A 59 -10.44 -7.43 -0.67
CA CYS A 59 -10.29 -6.76 0.63
C CYS A 59 -11.63 -6.70 1.36
N VAL A 60 -11.65 -7.02 2.66
CA VAL A 60 -12.86 -6.98 3.51
C VAL A 60 -13.58 -5.63 3.51
N PHE A 61 -12.87 -4.53 3.24
CA PHE A 61 -13.48 -3.18 3.16
C PHE A 61 -13.93 -2.78 1.75
N PHE A 62 -13.75 -3.63 0.75
CA PHE A 62 -14.12 -3.34 -0.62
C PHE A 62 -15.50 -3.92 -0.92
N MET A 63 -16.43 -3.04 -1.34
CA MET A 63 -17.79 -3.40 -1.74
C MET A 63 -17.84 -3.51 -3.27
N PRO A 64 -17.93 -4.72 -3.83
CA PRO A 64 -17.73 -4.93 -5.27
C PRO A 64 -18.87 -4.35 -6.11
N CYS A 65 -20.12 -4.52 -5.66
CA CYS A 65 -21.32 -4.06 -6.35
C CYS A 65 -21.38 -2.54 -6.55
N LYS A 66 -20.75 -1.77 -5.68
CA LYS A 66 -20.67 -0.29 -5.78
C LYS A 66 -19.28 0.21 -6.14
N ASN A 67 -18.34 -0.70 -6.40
CA ASN A 67 -16.92 -0.41 -6.61
C ASN A 67 -16.36 0.63 -5.62
N LYS A 68 -16.65 0.43 -4.32
CA LYS A 68 -16.39 1.43 -3.26
C LYS A 68 -15.61 0.80 -2.11
N CYS A 69 -14.61 1.53 -1.60
CA CYS A 69 -13.99 1.21 -0.32
C CYS A 69 -14.79 1.83 0.83
N LEU A 70 -15.24 1.02 1.77
CA LEU A 70 -16.01 1.43 2.95
C LEU A 70 -15.18 2.23 3.97
N LYS A 71 -13.85 2.14 3.88
CA LYS A 71 -12.90 2.83 4.77
C LYS A 71 -11.98 3.81 4.03
N TYR A 72 -12.40 4.34 2.87
CA TYR A 72 -11.51 5.14 2.02
C TYR A 72 -10.85 6.33 2.74
N ALA A 73 -11.61 7.05 3.57
CA ALA A 73 -11.13 8.18 4.36
C ALA A 73 -10.24 7.78 5.56
N GLN A 74 -10.35 6.53 6.01
CA GLN A 74 -9.65 5.96 7.16
C GLN A 74 -8.80 4.75 6.72
N ARG A 75 -8.22 4.85 5.53
CA ARG A 75 -7.46 3.75 4.93
C ARG A 75 -6.25 3.42 5.81
N PRO A 76 -5.87 2.13 5.91
CA PRO A 76 -4.61 1.76 6.55
C PRO A 76 -3.41 2.50 5.95
N PHE A 77 -2.32 2.57 6.70
CA PHE A 77 -1.11 3.28 6.33
C PHE A 77 -0.56 2.83 4.96
N GLU A 78 -0.48 1.52 4.71
CA GLU A 78 -0.03 1.00 3.41
C GLU A 78 -0.96 1.43 2.26
N CYS A 79 -2.28 1.43 2.49
CA CYS A 79 -3.26 1.91 1.52
C CYS A 79 -3.15 3.41 1.22
N GLN A 80 -2.67 4.22 2.17
CA GLN A 80 -2.39 5.64 1.96
C GLN A 80 -1.09 5.86 1.19
N LEU A 81 -0.11 4.95 1.33
CA LEU A 81 1.15 5.00 0.60
C LEU A 81 0.99 4.55 -0.86
N TYR A 82 0.11 3.58 -1.14
CA TYR A 82 -0.05 3.03 -2.49
C TYR A 82 -0.23 4.14 -3.54
N PRO A 83 0.55 4.14 -4.63
CA PRO A 83 1.31 3.03 -5.24
C PRO A 83 2.76 2.90 -4.76
N PHE A 84 3.14 3.63 -3.72
CA PHE A 84 4.44 3.47 -3.06
C PHE A 84 4.32 2.42 -1.95
N LEU A 85 5.38 1.64 -1.76
CA LEU A 85 5.41 0.52 -0.83
C LEU A 85 6.73 0.53 -0.06
N LEU A 86 6.70 -0.04 1.15
CA LEU A 86 7.90 -0.28 1.93
C LEU A 86 8.40 -1.69 1.64
N ASN A 87 9.60 -1.81 1.10
CA ASN A 87 10.26 -3.08 0.85
C ASN A 87 11.42 -3.26 1.83
N ARG A 88 11.59 -4.47 2.34
CA ARG A 88 12.68 -4.83 3.23
C ARG A 88 13.76 -5.57 2.45
N CYS A 89 14.91 -4.93 2.31
CA CYS A 89 16.11 -5.48 1.71
C CYS A 89 17.14 -5.75 2.81
N GLY A 90 17.14 -6.97 3.35
CA GLY A 90 17.98 -7.33 4.50
C GLY A 90 17.59 -6.56 5.77
N THR A 91 18.51 -5.75 6.28
CA THR A 91 18.30 -4.84 7.42
C THR A 91 17.72 -3.49 7.02
N LYS A 92 17.72 -3.15 5.72
CA LYS A 92 17.27 -1.86 5.22
C LYS A 92 15.79 -1.88 4.85
N VAL A 93 15.11 -0.78 5.12
CA VAL A 93 13.79 -0.46 4.56
C VAL A 93 13.99 0.54 3.42
N VAL A 94 13.33 0.23 2.30
CA VAL A 94 13.46 0.94 1.03
C VAL A 94 12.08 1.37 0.56
N LEU A 95 11.96 2.59 0.03
CA LEU A 95 10.75 2.99 -0.69
C LEU A 95 10.83 2.44 -2.10
N VAL A 96 9.82 1.71 -2.50
CA VAL A 96 9.63 1.29 -3.88
C VAL A 96 8.32 1.85 -4.42
N VAL A 97 8.18 1.87 -5.74
CA VAL A 97 6.92 2.16 -6.42
C VAL A 97 6.49 0.96 -7.26
N ASP A 98 5.20 0.66 -7.24
CA ASP A 98 4.56 -0.32 -8.11
C ASP A 98 4.40 0.25 -9.53
N THR A 99 5.20 -0.26 -10.48
CA THR A 99 5.19 0.15 -11.88
C THR A 99 4.06 -0.50 -12.68
N HIS A 100 3.31 -1.44 -12.10
CA HIS A 100 2.08 -1.96 -12.69
C HIS A 100 0.89 -1.02 -12.49
N CYS A 101 0.96 -0.09 -11.54
CA CYS A 101 -0.10 0.88 -11.31
C CYS A 101 -0.30 1.75 -12.58
N PRO A 102 -1.47 1.76 -13.23
CA PRO A 102 -1.70 2.53 -14.46
C PRO A 102 -1.51 4.04 -14.27
N PHE A 103 -1.72 4.54 -13.04
CA PHE A 103 -1.45 5.94 -12.73
C PHE A 103 0.06 6.23 -12.67
N VAL A 104 0.86 5.31 -12.13
CA VAL A 104 2.32 5.44 -12.11
C VAL A 104 2.85 5.40 -13.53
N GLN A 105 2.43 4.44 -14.36
CA GLN A 105 2.85 4.34 -15.76
C GLN A 105 2.67 5.66 -16.53
N LYS A 106 1.57 6.38 -16.27
CA LYS A 106 1.27 7.67 -16.90
C LYS A 106 2.04 8.86 -16.32
N THR A 107 2.53 8.78 -15.09
CA THR A 107 3.03 9.94 -14.34
C THR A 107 4.48 9.85 -13.90
N MET A 108 5.10 8.66 -13.94
CA MET A 108 6.40 8.38 -13.30
C MET A 108 7.55 9.25 -13.81
N HIS A 109 7.49 9.70 -15.07
CA HIS A 109 8.51 10.55 -15.68
C HIS A 109 8.23 12.06 -15.53
N GLY A 110 7.11 12.43 -14.89
CA GLY A 110 6.69 13.81 -14.74
C GLY A 110 7.19 14.47 -13.44
N LYS A 111 7.32 15.81 -13.46
CA LYS A 111 7.72 16.62 -12.29
C LYS A 111 6.88 16.35 -11.04
N LYS A 112 5.57 16.08 -11.21
CA LYS A 112 4.64 15.77 -10.11
C LYS A 112 5.04 14.49 -9.38
N PHE A 113 5.49 13.46 -10.09
CA PHE A 113 5.95 12.22 -9.48
C PHE A 113 7.22 12.45 -8.68
N SER A 114 8.23 13.09 -9.28
CA SER A 114 9.50 13.38 -8.61
C SER A 114 9.32 14.24 -7.36
N ALA A 115 8.48 15.28 -7.43
CA ALA A 115 8.16 16.12 -6.27
C ALA A 115 7.46 15.33 -5.15
N TYR A 116 6.57 14.40 -5.51
CA TYR A 116 5.88 13.57 -4.53
C TYR A 116 6.80 12.51 -3.90
N ALA A 117 7.68 11.89 -4.69
CA ALA A 117 8.70 10.98 -4.19
C ALA A 117 9.64 11.68 -3.19
N ALA A 118 10.07 12.90 -3.50
CA ALA A 118 10.87 13.73 -2.59
C ALA A 118 10.09 14.11 -1.31
N TYR A 119 8.79 14.42 -1.43
CA TYR A 119 7.92 14.63 -0.28
C TYR A 119 7.86 13.40 0.63
N LEU A 120 7.62 12.21 0.08
CA LEU A 120 7.63 10.97 0.86
C LEU A 120 8.99 10.73 1.50
N ALA A 121 10.08 11.04 0.80
CA ALA A 121 11.44 10.89 1.33
C ALA A 121 11.67 11.72 2.58
N LYS A 122 11.26 12.99 2.54
CA LYS A 122 11.35 13.87 3.69
C LYS A 122 10.42 13.42 4.82
N LEU A 123 9.19 13.05 4.49
CA LEU A 123 8.18 12.67 5.48
C LEU A 123 8.58 11.44 6.28
N LEU A 124 8.98 10.38 5.59
CA LEU A 124 9.24 9.07 6.19
C LEU A 124 10.56 9.03 6.99
N ARG A 125 11.43 10.04 6.84
CA ARG A 125 12.64 10.25 7.67
C ARG A 125 12.39 11.06 8.94
N THR A 126 11.18 11.58 9.16
CA THR A 126 10.87 12.29 10.41
C THR A 126 10.89 11.33 11.60
N LYS A 127 11.25 11.83 12.80
CA LYS A 127 11.26 11.04 14.05
C LYS A 127 9.96 10.27 14.27
N ARG A 128 8.83 10.88 13.92
CA ARG A 128 7.49 10.26 13.99
C ARG A 128 7.38 8.97 13.18
N TYR A 129 7.76 8.99 11.90
CA TYR A 129 7.63 7.81 11.03
C TYR A 129 8.71 6.77 11.32
N LEU A 130 9.92 7.19 11.68
CA LEU A 130 10.97 6.28 12.13
C LEU A 130 10.55 5.50 13.39
N ALA A 131 9.88 6.14 14.35
CA ALA A 131 9.31 5.47 15.51
C ALA A 131 8.23 4.44 15.09
N ILE A 132 7.31 4.82 14.20
CA ILE A 132 6.31 3.89 13.64
C ILE A 132 6.99 2.66 13.03
N PHE A 133 8.04 2.84 12.23
CA PHE A 133 8.74 1.73 11.58
C PHE A 133 9.52 0.84 12.55
N LYS A 134 10.13 1.43 13.58
CA LYS A 134 10.80 0.68 14.65
C LYS A 134 9.82 -0.26 15.34
N ASP A 135 8.61 0.22 15.63
CA ASP A 135 7.60 -0.57 16.33
C ASP A 135 6.80 -1.51 15.40
N ASN A 136 6.84 -1.27 14.09
CA ASN A 136 6.04 -1.98 13.09
C ASN A 136 6.87 -2.55 11.93
N ILE A 137 8.04 -3.12 12.21
CA ILE A 137 8.96 -3.59 11.16
C ILE A 137 8.34 -4.60 10.17
N HIS A 138 7.27 -5.30 10.55
CA HIS A 138 6.52 -6.22 9.69
C HIS A 138 5.77 -5.52 8.55
N ILE A 139 5.57 -4.20 8.63
CA ILE A 139 4.93 -3.43 7.55
C ILE A 139 5.82 -3.29 6.31
N ALA A 140 7.14 -3.37 6.49
CA ALA A 140 8.07 -3.45 5.37
C ALA A 140 7.99 -4.85 4.79
N GLY A 141 7.37 -4.95 3.61
CA GLY A 141 7.15 -6.22 2.93
C GLY A 141 8.43 -6.86 2.44
N ARG A 142 8.32 -8.14 2.09
CA ARG A 142 9.30 -8.82 1.25
C ARG A 142 8.61 -9.19 -0.04
N TYR A 143 9.12 -8.68 -1.14
CA TYR A 143 8.56 -8.91 -2.48
C TYR A 143 9.57 -9.67 -3.35
N PRO A 144 9.95 -10.91 -2.98
CA PRO A 144 10.93 -11.68 -3.75
C PRO A 144 10.41 -11.94 -5.17
N GLY A 145 11.26 -11.72 -6.18
CA GLY A 145 10.91 -11.97 -7.58
C GLY A 145 9.87 -11.02 -8.19
N VAL A 146 9.46 -9.97 -7.47
CA VAL A 146 8.53 -8.97 -8.03
C VAL A 146 9.28 -7.99 -8.92
N VAL A 147 9.18 -8.17 -10.23
CA VAL A 147 9.88 -7.36 -11.25
C VAL A 147 9.30 -5.95 -11.44
N ASN A 148 8.13 -5.67 -10.88
CA ASN A 148 7.40 -4.42 -11.09
C ASN A 148 7.58 -3.41 -9.94
N LEU A 149 8.67 -3.53 -9.18
CA LEU A 149 9.00 -2.61 -8.11
C LEU A 149 10.27 -1.85 -8.49
N LYS A 150 10.15 -0.53 -8.54
CA LYS A 150 11.31 0.35 -8.72
C LYS A 150 11.69 1.00 -7.40
N GLU A 151 12.93 0.78 -6.97
CA GLU A 151 13.51 1.47 -5.81
C GLU A 151 13.62 2.98 -6.08
N LEU A 152 13.24 3.76 -5.07
CA LEU A 152 13.36 5.21 -5.07
C LEU A 152 14.48 5.66 -4.14
N PHE A 153 14.52 5.16 -2.89
CA PHE A 153 15.57 5.48 -1.91
C PHE A 153 15.42 4.66 -0.61
N SER A 154 16.48 4.62 0.20
CA SER A 154 16.56 3.93 1.50
C SER A 154 16.42 4.87 2.72
N PHE A 155 15.98 4.35 3.86
CA PHE A 155 15.65 5.13 5.07
C PHE A 155 16.34 4.70 6.37
N THR A 156 16.95 3.52 6.42
CA THR A 156 17.49 2.87 7.62
C THR A 156 18.83 2.23 7.31
#